data_AF-A0AAU4J0C3-F1
#
_entry.id   AF-A0AAU4J0C3-F1
#
_cell.length_a   1.000
_cell.length_b   1.000
_cell.length_c   1.000
_cell.angle_alpha   90.00
_cell.angle_beta   90.00
_cell.angle_gamma   90.00
#
_symmetry.space_group_name_H-M   'P 1'
#
loop_
_entity.id
_entity.type
_entity.pdbx_description
1 polymer ?
#
loop_
_entity_poly.entity_id
_entity_poly.type
_entity_poly.pdbx_seq_one_letter_code
_entity_poly.pdbx_strand_id
1 'polypeptide(L)'
;MDATRGSRDGTTHDWAADADAAHVAHIRRRAAEFAPGGPLHLVLEVLAYAADEASDRGGGRCVVGLRPDGSLCVRDDGRGTDTRVAEDGRRVRKPVMATKDLRFFDFPGAEVLPDGRPRRGVSVVAALSEWLVHTNRRLDGAWTRRYEYGVPVTGLEPVEADGTTGTLVRFVPDRSLVPGPVPEAADLSRLVGAWPHLEVRVDDRRTSDAP
;
A
#
# COMPACT_ATOMS: atom_id res chain seq x y z
N MET A 1 26.49 22.35 -28.45
CA MET A 1 25.08 22.57 -28.77
C MET A 1 24.28 21.64 -27.89
N ASP A 2 23.61 22.29 -26.94
CA ASP A 2 22.48 21.90 -26.08
C ASP A 2 22.33 20.44 -25.62
N ALA A 3 22.63 20.24 -24.33
CA ALA A 3 22.13 19.16 -23.52
C ALA A 3 20.86 19.62 -22.81
N THR A 4 19.68 19.35 -23.38
CA THR A 4 18.42 19.29 -22.61
C THR A 4 17.33 18.58 -23.41
N ARG A 5 16.82 17.48 -22.87
CA ARG A 5 15.39 17.14 -22.93
C ARG A 5 15.12 16.10 -21.85
N GLY A 6 14.93 16.60 -20.62
CA GLY A 6 14.27 15.84 -19.57
C GLY A 6 12.88 15.48 -20.05
N SER A 7 12.61 14.18 -20.20
CA SER A 7 11.27 13.66 -20.35
C SER A 7 10.52 13.87 -19.05
N ARG A 8 9.61 14.84 -19.03
CA ARG A 8 8.62 15.05 -17.97
C ARG A 8 7.41 14.17 -18.27
N ASP A 9 7.50 12.90 -17.91
CA ASP A 9 6.33 12.02 -17.85
C ASP A 9 5.96 11.87 -16.38
N GLY A 10 4.76 12.32 -16.00
CA GLY A 10 4.24 12.40 -14.61
C GLY A 10 4.08 11.04 -13.93
N THR A 11 5.19 10.35 -13.74
CA THR A 11 5.28 8.97 -13.32
C THR A 11 5.83 8.89 -11.90
N THR A 12 5.21 8.05 -11.08
CA THR A 12 5.54 7.95 -9.65
C THR A 12 6.51 6.81 -9.35
N HIS A 13 6.80 5.91 -10.29
CA HIS A 13 7.67 4.74 -10.13
C HIS A 13 8.42 4.43 -11.45
N ASP A 14 9.48 3.60 -11.40
CA ASP A 14 10.10 2.98 -12.59
C ASP A 14 9.26 1.77 -13.04
N TRP A 15 8.77 1.82 -14.29
CA TRP A 15 7.83 0.85 -14.84
C TRP A 15 8.49 -0.30 -15.61
N ALA A 16 9.81 -0.21 -15.84
CA ALA A 16 10.55 -1.22 -16.59
C ALA A 16 10.75 -2.51 -15.78
N ALA A 17 10.76 -2.42 -14.45
CA ALA A 17 11.05 -3.53 -13.55
C ALA A 17 9.85 -3.92 -12.68
N ASP A 18 9.69 -5.22 -12.44
CA ASP A 18 8.70 -5.77 -11.50
C ASP A 18 9.08 -5.54 -10.02
N ALA A 19 10.35 -5.27 -9.77
CA ALA A 19 10.91 -4.93 -8.47
C ALA A 19 12.21 -4.13 -8.61
N ASP A 20 12.45 -3.21 -7.70
CA ASP A 20 13.74 -2.59 -7.46
C ASP A 20 14.36 -3.24 -6.21
N ALA A 21 15.20 -4.26 -6.42
CA ALA A 21 15.82 -5.01 -5.33
C ALA A 21 16.73 -4.12 -4.47
N ALA A 22 17.37 -3.10 -5.05
CA ALA A 22 18.25 -2.20 -4.32
C ALA A 22 17.43 -1.29 -3.38
N HIS A 23 16.30 -0.78 -3.86
CA HIS A 23 15.33 -0.02 -3.07
C HIS A 23 14.73 -0.85 -1.93
N VAL A 24 14.25 -2.06 -2.22
CA VAL A 24 13.70 -2.97 -1.19
C VAL A 24 14.76 -3.27 -0.13
N ALA A 25 15.99 -3.59 -0.55
CA ALA A 25 17.08 -3.86 0.39
C ALA A 25 17.49 -2.60 1.19
N HIS A 26 17.40 -1.40 0.60
CA HIS A 26 17.64 -0.15 1.29
C HIS A 26 16.62 0.09 2.41
N ILE A 27 15.33 -0.12 2.14
CA ILE A 27 14.27 -0.03 3.15
C ILE A 27 14.52 -1.00 4.29
N ARG A 28 14.76 -2.29 3.97
CA ARG A 28 14.95 -3.34 4.98
C ARG A 28 16.16 -3.07 5.88
N ARG A 29 17.27 -2.56 5.33
CA ARG A 29 18.47 -2.18 6.13
C ARG A 29 18.24 -1.00 7.06
N ARG A 30 17.22 -0.17 6.82
CA ARG A 30 16.91 1.06 7.56
C ARG A 30 15.47 1.05 8.06
N ALA A 31 14.95 -0.13 8.43
CA ALA A 31 13.54 -0.32 8.78
C ALA A 31 13.04 0.69 9.85
N ALA A 32 13.85 0.94 10.88
CA ALA A 32 13.52 1.89 11.95
C ALA A 32 13.34 3.35 11.47
N GLU A 33 13.95 3.73 10.35
CA GLU A 33 13.79 5.06 9.75
C GLU A 33 12.52 5.15 8.89
N PHE A 34 12.17 4.07 8.21
CA PHE A 34 11.03 4.03 7.28
C PHE A 34 9.70 3.65 7.95
N ALA A 35 9.73 2.97 9.10
CA ALA A 35 8.54 2.66 9.88
C ALA A 35 8.73 2.96 11.38
N PRO A 36 9.06 4.20 11.76
CA PRO A 36 9.31 4.57 13.16
C PRO A 36 8.05 4.46 14.04
N GLY A 37 6.86 4.46 13.45
CA GLY A 37 5.57 4.22 14.13
C GLY A 37 5.16 2.75 14.20
N GLY A 38 6.05 1.82 13.82
CA GLY A 38 5.81 0.38 13.91
C GLY A 38 4.70 -0.12 12.98
N PRO A 39 4.00 -1.21 13.35
CA PRO A 39 2.94 -1.79 12.51
C PRO A 39 1.78 -0.83 12.21
N LEU A 40 1.48 0.12 13.11
CA LEU A 40 0.49 1.17 12.88
C LEU A 40 0.86 2.05 11.68
N HIS A 41 2.13 2.48 11.59
CA HIS A 41 2.61 3.30 10.48
C HIS A 41 2.41 2.59 9.13
N LEU A 42 2.66 1.28 9.08
CA LEU A 42 2.43 0.50 7.87
C LEU A 42 0.95 0.48 7.45
N VAL A 43 0.02 0.45 8.40
CA VAL A 43 -1.43 0.55 8.09
C VAL A 43 -1.77 1.94 7.55
N LEU A 44 -1.19 3.00 8.14
CA LEU A 44 -1.42 4.38 7.71
C LEU A 44 -0.88 4.64 6.29
N GLU A 45 0.25 4.05 5.92
CA GLU A 45 0.80 4.12 4.56
C GLU A 45 -0.18 3.57 3.51
N VAL A 46 -0.84 2.45 3.81
CA VAL A 46 -1.85 1.86 2.91
C VAL A 46 -3.15 2.70 2.92
N LEU A 47 -3.58 3.19 4.09
CA LEU A 47 -4.76 4.05 4.20
C LEU A 47 -4.60 5.38 3.45
N ALA A 48 -3.40 5.96 3.43
CA ALA A 48 -3.13 7.18 2.68
C ALA A 48 -3.36 7.00 1.17
N TYR A 49 -3.11 5.80 0.64
CA TYR A 49 -3.47 5.47 -0.74
C TYR A 49 -4.99 5.46 -0.97
N ALA A 50 -5.76 4.88 -0.04
CA ALA A 50 -7.22 4.92 -0.09
C ALA A 50 -7.77 6.35 0.08
N ALA A 51 -7.11 7.18 0.88
CA ALA A 51 -7.48 8.57 1.12
C ALA A 51 -7.25 9.46 -0.11
N ASP A 52 -6.13 9.31 -0.82
CA ASP A 52 -5.88 9.99 -2.10
C ASP A 52 -7.00 9.69 -3.10
N GLU A 53 -7.34 8.41 -3.25
CA GLU A 53 -8.37 7.95 -4.18
C GLU A 53 -9.77 8.46 -3.79
N ALA A 54 -10.09 8.48 -2.50
CA ALA A 54 -11.33 9.05 -2.00
C ALA A 54 -11.41 10.56 -2.23
N SER A 55 -10.31 11.29 -2.02
CA SER A 55 -10.20 12.72 -2.29
C SER A 55 -10.47 13.03 -3.77
N ASP A 56 -9.83 12.29 -4.68
CA ASP A 56 -10.00 12.44 -6.12
C ASP A 56 -11.43 12.14 -6.61
N ARG A 57 -12.19 11.33 -5.87
CA ARG A 57 -13.56 10.93 -6.19
C ARG A 57 -14.63 11.77 -5.48
N GLY A 58 -14.23 12.62 -4.52
CA GLY A 58 -15.15 13.36 -3.66
C GLY A 58 -15.77 12.52 -2.54
N GLY A 59 -15.23 11.33 -2.26
CA GLY A 59 -15.67 10.43 -1.19
C GLY A 59 -15.28 8.98 -1.43
N GLY A 60 -15.09 8.23 -0.35
CA GLY A 60 -14.83 6.79 -0.39
C GLY A 60 -14.99 6.13 0.97
N ARG A 61 -15.04 4.80 0.98
CA ARG A 61 -15.09 3.98 2.19
C ARG A 61 -13.91 3.03 2.23
N CYS A 62 -13.40 2.79 3.43
CA CYS A 62 -12.35 1.83 3.66
C CYS A 62 -12.63 1.00 4.92
N VAL A 63 -12.23 -0.28 4.87
CA VAL A 63 -12.21 -1.18 6.03
C VAL A 63 -10.79 -1.54 6.37
N VAL A 64 -10.36 -1.23 7.60
CA VAL A 64 -9.13 -1.75 8.19
C VAL A 64 -9.47 -3.02 8.96
N GLY A 65 -8.84 -4.13 8.61
CA GLY A 65 -9.07 -5.41 9.27
C GLY A 65 -7.88 -5.84 10.11
N LEU A 66 -8.16 -6.27 11.35
CA LEU A 66 -7.21 -6.89 12.26
C LEU A 66 -7.57 -8.37 12.37
N ARG A 67 -6.65 -9.27 11.99
CA ARG A 67 -6.97 -10.70 11.81
C ARG A 67 -6.30 -11.58 12.88
N PRO A 68 -6.93 -12.72 13.27
CA PRO A 68 -6.37 -13.66 14.24
C PRO A 68 -4.98 -14.22 13.88
N ASP A 69 -4.70 -14.35 12.59
CA ASP A 69 -3.40 -14.83 12.09
C ASP A 69 -2.30 -13.75 12.16
N GLY A 70 -2.56 -12.62 12.80
CA GLY A 70 -1.64 -11.50 12.92
C GLY A 70 -1.55 -10.63 11.68
N SER A 71 -2.30 -10.93 10.61
CA SER A 71 -2.33 -10.08 9.42
C SER A 71 -3.18 -8.84 9.62
N LEU A 72 -2.76 -7.79 8.92
CA LEU A 72 -3.43 -6.51 8.81
C LEU A 72 -3.93 -6.37 7.37
N CYS A 73 -5.10 -5.76 7.18
CA CYS A 73 -5.56 -5.45 5.84
C CYS A 73 -6.25 -4.09 5.75
N VAL A 74 -6.18 -3.48 4.57
CA VAL A 74 -6.90 -2.26 4.21
C VAL A 74 -7.62 -2.54 2.90
N ARG A 75 -8.94 -2.33 2.90
CA ARG A 75 -9.81 -2.53 1.74
C ARG A 75 -10.58 -1.25 1.45
N ASP A 76 -10.33 -0.63 0.30
CA ASP A 76 -11.09 0.52 -0.20
C ASP A 76 -12.11 0.13 -1.27
N ASP A 77 -13.03 1.05 -1.55
CA ASP A 77 -14.03 0.97 -2.63
C ASP A 77 -13.69 1.91 -3.81
N GLY A 78 -12.41 2.19 -4.01
CA GLY A 78 -11.86 3.04 -5.07
C GLY A 78 -12.06 2.51 -6.49
N ARG A 79 -11.45 3.18 -7.47
CA ARG A 79 -11.39 2.67 -8.86
C ARG A 79 -10.50 1.44 -9.02
N GLY A 80 -9.67 1.12 -8.02
CA GLY A 80 -8.58 0.14 -8.11
C GLY A 80 -7.29 0.73 -8.70
N THR A 81 -6.18 0.01 -8.53
CA THR A 81 -4.85 0.29 -9.11
C THR A 81 -4.90 0.26 -10.64
N ASP A 82 -4.42 1.33 -11.28
CA ASP A 82 -4.33 1.42 -12.74
C ASP A 82 -3.45 0.29 -13.29
N THR A 83 -3.97 -0.44 -14.28
CA THR A 83 -3.31 -1.57 -14.94
C THR A 83 -3.25 -1.29 -16.43
N ARG A 84 -2.05 -1.14 -16.97
CA ARG A 84 -1.80 -0.87 -18.39
C ARG A 84 -1.14 -2.08 -19.04
N VAL A 85 -1.29 -2.22 -20.34
CA VAL A 85 -0.51 -3.17 -21.14
C VAL A 85 0.55 -2.35 -21.88
N ALA A 86 1.82 -2.67 -21.67
CA ALA A 86 2.93 -2.07 -22.40
C ALA A 86 2.97 -2.59 -23.84
N GLU A 87 3.71 -1.90 -24.72
CA GLU A 87 3.84 -2.26 -26.14
C GLU A 87 4.42 -3.67 -26.35
N ASP A 88 5.20 -4.17 -25.40
CA ASP A 88 5.77 -5.54 -25.38
C ASP A 88 4.78 -6.61 -24.86
N GLY A 89 3.54 -6.22 -24.56
CA GLY A 89 2.49 -7.10 -24.04
C GLY A 89 2.53 -7.32 -22.52
N ARG A 90 3.51 -6.74 -21.79
CA ARG A 90 3.61 -6.86 -20.33
C ARG A 90 2.56 -5.99 -19.64
N ARG A 91 1.87 -6.55 -18.64
CA ARG A 91 0.94 -5.78 -17.78
C ARG A 91 1.71 -4.96 -16.73
N VAL A 92 1.67 -3.63 -16.84
CA VAL A 92 2.28 -2.63 -15.95
C VAL A 92 1.24 -2.08 -14.97
N ARG A 93 1.64 -1.79 -13.72
CA ARG A 93 0.75 -1.31 -12.65
C ARG A 93 1.19 0.02 -12.07
N LYS A 94 0.24 0.81 -11.56
CA LYS A 94 0.51 2.00 -10.74
C LYS A 94 -0.29 1.99 -9.43
N PRO A 95 0.34 1.97 -8.24
CA PRO A 95 1.77 1.85 -7.95
C PRO A 95 2.28 0.40 -7.99
N VAL A 96 3.59 0.22 -8.23
CA VAL A 96 4.26 -1.08 -8.06
C VAL A 96 4.77 -1.15 -6.63
N MET A 97 4.19 -2.07 -5.84
CA MET A 97 4.51 -2.30 -4.42
C MET A 97 6.01 -2.54 -4.14
N ALA A 98 6.82 -2.86 -5.15
CA ALA A 98 8.24 -3.20 -5.02
C ALA A 98 9.20 -2.15 -5.62
N THR A 99 8.72 -0.94 -5.90
CA THR A 99 9.55 0.14 -6.46
C THR A 99 9.36 1.44 -5.66
N LYS A 100 10.28 2.38 -5.83
CA LYS A 100 10.27 3.66 -5.13
C LYS A 100 9.13 4.57 -5.59
N ASP A 101 8.33 5.09 -4.66
CA ASP A 101 7.37 6.16 -4.96
C ASP A 101 8.10 7.52 -4.97
N LEU A 102 8.30 8.09 -6.16
CA LEU A 102 9.03 9.32 -6.40
C LEU A 102 8.34 10.57 -5.80
N ARG A 103 7.07 10.47 -5.40
CA ARG A 103 6.35 11.58 -4.76
C ARG A 103 6.63 11.70 -3.27
N PHE A 104 6.96 10.58 -2.62
CA PHE A 104 6.94 10.49 -1.15
C PHE A 104 8.28 10.04 -0.58
N PHE A 105 8.94 9.04 -1.18
CA PHE A 105 9.99 8.28 -0.52
C PHE A 105 11.16 9.14 0.00
N ASP A 106 11.67 10.06 -0.81
CA ASP A 106 12.75 11.01 -0.45
C ASP A 106 12.30 12.47 -0.58
N PHE A 107 11.00 12.75 -0.54
CA PHE A 107 10.50 14.10 -0.74
C PHE A 107 10.51 14.88 0.59
N PRO A 108 11.25 16.00 0.71
CA PRO A 108 11.33 16.75 1.97
C PRO A 108 10.00 17.34 2.43
N GLY A 109 9.03 17.51 1.53
CA GLY A 109 7.67 17.96 1.83
C GLY A 109 6.63 16.84 1.78
N ALA A 110 7.05 15.58 2.02
CA ALA A 110 6.12 14.46 2.03
C ALA A 110 4.98 14.70 3.02
N GLU A 111 3.78 14.27 2.65
CA GLU A 111 2.61 14.31 3.53
C GLU A 111 2.95 13.69 4.89
N VAL A 112 2.54 14.34 5.98
CA VAL A 112 2.68 13.80 7.32
C VAL A 112 1.44 12.99 7.65
N LEU A 113 1.63 11.70 7.94
CA LEU A 113 0.56 10.78 8.32
C LEU A 113 0.05 11.09 9.73
N PRO A 114 -1.14 10.57 10.13
CA PRO A 114 -1.74 10.85 11.43
C PRO A 114 -0.89 10.51 12.66
N ASP A 115 0.12 9.64 12.52
CA ASP A 115 1.09 9.33 13.57
C ASP A 115 2.26 10.33 13.66
N GLY A 116 2.21 11.42 12.90
CA GLY A 116 3.22 12.48 12.86
C GLY A 116 4.47 12.11 12.07
N ARG A 117 4.42 11.05 11.25
CA ARG A 117 5.57 10.56 10.48
C ARG A 117 5.42 10.86 8.98
N PRO A 118 6.53 11.08 8.26
CA PRO A 118 6.46 11.33 6.82
C PRO A 118 5.97 10.08 6.10
N ARG A 119 5.03 10.26 5.17
CA ARG A 119 4.59 9.24 4.22
C ARG A 119 5.76 8.86 3.30
N ARG A 120 6.03 7.57 3.18
CA ARG A 120 7.10 6.98 2.37
C ARG A 120 6.56 6.14 1.22
N GLY A 121 5.33 5.69 1.32
CA GLY A 121 4.62 4.93 0.29
C GLY A 121 4.57 3.43 0.55
N VAL A 122 3.69 2.76 -0.20
CA VAL A 122 3.32 1.36 0.00
C VAL A 122 4.47 0.36 -0.22
N SER A 123 5.57 0.76 -0.88
CA SER A 123 6.76 -0.09 -0.97
C SER A 123 7.49 -0.28 0.34
N VAL A 124 7.35 0.64 1.30
CA VAL A 124 7.79 0.41 2.69
C VAL A 124 7.00 -0.74 3.31
N VAL A 125 5.69 -0.78 3.11
CA VAL A 125 4.81 -1.84 3.64
C VAL A 125 5.21 -3.19 3.06
N ALA A 126 5.39 -3.28 1.73
CA ALA A 126 5.81 -4.51 1.09
C ALA A 126 7.20 -4.97 1.57
N ALA A 127 8.18 -4.05 1.60
CA ALA A 127 9.55 -4.37 2.00
C ALA A 127 9.68 -4.78 3.47
N LEU A 128 8.86 -4.22 4.36
CA LEU A 128 8.90 -4.49 5.81
C LEU A 128 7.86 -5.53 6.26
N SER A 129 7.27 -6.28 5.33
CA SER A 129 6.38 -7.40 5.62
C SER A 129 7.05 -8.74 5.30
N GLU A 130 6.72 -9.78 6.06
CA GLU A 130 7.05 -11.16 5.68
C GLU A 130 6.39 -11.50 4.35
N TRP A 131 5.12 -11.13 4.23
CA TRP A 131 4.39 -11.18 2.98
C TRP A 131 3.33 -10.07 2.87
N LEU A 132 3.02 -9.72 1.63
CA LEU A 132 1.93 -8.81 1.25
C LEU A 132 1.19 -9.40 0.06
N VAL A 133 -0.14 -9.36 0.11
CA VAL A 133 -1.03 -9.70 -1.00
C VAL A 133 -1.77 -8.44 -1.41
N HIS A 134 -1.62 -8.06 -2.68
CA HIS A 134 -2.34 -6.96 -3.31
C HIS A 134 -3.38 -7.56 -4.25
N THR A 135 -4.65 -7.40 -3.89
CA THR A 135 -5.79 -7.74 -4.74
C THR A 135 -6.43 -6.47 -5.25
N ASN A 136 -6.55 -6.38 -6.57
CA ASN A 136 -7.09 -5.22 -7.27
C ASN A 136 -8.35 -5.62 -8.03
N ARG A 137 -9.41 -4.83 -7.91
CA ARG A 137 -10.68 -5.04 -8.61
C ARG A 137 -11.04 -3.81 -9.44
N ARG A 138 -11.28 -4.02 -10.74
CA ARG A 138 -11.77 -3.02 -11.68
C ARG A 138 -12.81 -3.64 -12.61
N LEU A 139 -13.60 -2.79 -13.28
CA LEU A 139 -14.62 -3.21 -14.24
C LEU A 139 -14.03 -3.93 -15.46
N ASP A 140 -12.78 -3.64 -15.81
CA ASP A 140 -12.03 -4.21 -16.93
C ASP A 140 -11.12 -5.39 -16.54
N GLY A 141 -11.21 -5.86 -15.29
CA GLY A 141 -10.52 -7.05 -14.80
C GLY A 141 -10.04 -6.93 -13.36
N ALA A 142 -10.01 -8.07 -12.68
CA ALA A 142 -9.49 -8.20 -11.32
C ALA A 142 -8.30 -9.15 -11.27
N TRP A 143 -7.36 -8.87 -10.38
CA TRP A 143 -6.15 -9.67 -10.22
C TRP A 143 -5.64 -9.63 -8.78
N THR A 144 -4.80 -10.61 -8.43
CA THR A 144 -4.04 -10.63 -7.19
C THR A 144 -2.56 -10.89 -7.45
N ARG A 145 -1.72 -10.39 -6.57
CA ARG A 145 -0.27 -10.63 -6.59
C ARG A 145 0.27 -10.73 -5.17
N ARG A 146 1.14 -11.72 -4.96
CA ARG A 146 1.84 -11.95 -3.69
C ARG A 146 3.27 -11.43 -3.77
N TYR A 147 3.68 -10.82 -2.68
CA TYR A 147 5.04 -10.34 -2.41
C TYR A 147 5.53 -11.01 -1.13
N GLU A 148 6.79 -11.40 -1.10
CA GLU A 148 7.50 -11.88 0.10
C GLU A 148 8.75 -11.04 0.29
N TYR A 149 8.92 -10.47 1.48
CA TYR A 149 10.03 -9.57 1.79
C TYR A 149 10.22 -8.43 0.78
N GLY A 150 9.12 -7.91 0.23
CA GLY A 150 9.09 -6.84 -0.77
C GLY A 150 9.31 -7.30 -2.23
N VAL A 151 9.56 -8.58 -2.47
CA VAL A 151 9.80 -9.13 -3.81
C VAL A 151 8.56 -9.85 -4.31
N PRO A 152 8.08 -9.61 -5.54
CA PRO A 152 6.95 -10.35 -6.08
C PRO A 152 7.32 -11.83 -6.28
N VAL A 153 6.51 -12.73 -5.72
CA VAL A 153 6.70 -14.19 -5.82
C VAL A 153 5.65 -14.87 -6.69
N THR A 154 4.57 -14.15 -7.04
CA THR A 154 3.61 -14.59 -8.05
C THR A 154 3.54 -13.60 -9.22
N GLY A 155 3.03 -14.11 -10.35
CA GLY A 155 2.59 -13.29 -11.46
C GLY A 155 1.30 -12.53 -11.11
N LEU A 156 0.59 -12.10 -12.14
CA LEU A 156 -0.77 -11.61 -11.98
C LEU A 156 -1.74 -12.75 -12.13
N GLU A 157 -2.32 -13.13 -11.01
CA GLU A 157 -3.31 -14.18 -11.01
C GLU A 157 -4.68 -13.51 -11.18
N PRO A 158 -5.49 -13.93 -12.16
CA PRO A 158 -6.84 -13.41 -12.32
C PRO A 158 -7.67 -13.76 -11.08
N VAL A 159 -8.57 -12.85 -10.71
CA VAL A 159 -9.55 -13.06 -9.65
C VAL A 159 -10.93 -12.91 -10.26
N GLU A 160 -11.87 -13.77 -9.84
CA GLU A 160 -13.25 -13.68 -10.28
C GLU A 160 -13.84 -12.29 -9.95
N ALA A 161 -14.44 -11.70 -10.97
CA ALA A 161 -15.14 -10.43 -10.84
C ALA A 161 -16.44 -10.64 -10.07
N ASP A 162 -16.70 -9.80 -9.08
CA ASP A 162 -17.89 -9.82 -8.23
C ASP A 162 -18.73 -8.54 -8.39
N GLY A 163 -18.48 -7.79 -9.46
CA GLY A 163 -19.14 -6.50 -9.73
C GLY A 163 -18.64 -5.34 -8.87
N THR A 164 -17.62 -5.54 -8.03
CA THR A 164 -17.04 -4.49 -7.19
C THR A 164 -15.75 -3.91 -7.77
N THR A 165 -15.39 -2.71 -7.31
CA THR A 165 -14.10 -2.07 -7.59
C THR A 165 -13.38 -1.75 -6.28
N GLY A 166 -12.07 -1.52 -6.38
CA GLY A 166 -11.26 -1.07 -5.25
C GLY A 166 -10.02 -1.93 -5.05
N THR A 167 -9.30 -1.63 -3.98
CA THR A 167 -8.04 -2.30 -3.65
C THR A 167 -8.14 -2.97 -2.28
N LEU A 168 -7.59 -4.19 -2.18
CA LEU A 168 -7.33 -4.88 -0.93
C LEU A 168 -5.83 -5.13 -0.82
N VAL A 169 -5.21 -4.55 0.21
CA VAL A 169 -3.84 -4.87 0.60
C VAL A 169 -3.89 -5.60 1.94
N ARG A 170 -3.38 -6.83 1.98
CA ARG A 170 -3.28 -7.65 3.19
C ARG A 170 -1.83 -8.02 3.42
N PHE A 171 -1.32 -7.87 4.64
CA PHE A 171 0.10 -8.09 4.93
C PHE A 171 0.34 -8.56 6.36
N VAL A 172 1.49 -9.17 6.60
CA VAL A 172 2.03 -9.49 7.92
C VAL A 172 3.36 -8.76 8.10
N PRO A 173 3.44 -7.78 9.02
CA PRO A 173 4.70 -7.10 9.32
C PRO A 173 5.80 -8.07 9.74
N ASP A 174 7.02 -7.88 9.24
CA ASP A 174 8.20 -8.60 9.68
C ASP A 174 8.58 -8.11 11.08
N ARG A 175 8.25 -8.89 12.11
CA ARG A 175 8.44 -8.52 13.52
C ARG A 175 9.91 -8.30 13.90
N SER A 176 10.85 -8.84 13.13
CA SER A 176 12.28 -8.62 13.34
C SER A 176 12.73 -7.23 12.88
N LEU A 177 12.00 -6.62 11.93
CA LEU A 177 12.30 -5.30 11.36
C LEU A 177 11.41 -4.19 11.91
N VAL A 178 10.16 -4.52 12.21
CA VAL A 178 9.13 -3.56 12.66
C VAL A 178 8.63 -4.00 14.04
N PRO A 179 9.46 -3.86 15.09
CA PRO A 179 9.05 -4.19 16.44
C PRO A 179 7.97 -3.22 16.92
N GLY A 180 7.05 -3.71 17.75
CA GLY A 180 6.00 -2.90 18.33
C GLY A 180 4.68 -3.67 18.47
N PRO A 181 3.71 -3.10 19.18
CA PRO A 181 2.39 -3.70 19.28
C PRO A 181 1.71 -3.71 17.90
N VAL A 182 0.95 -4.77 17.65
CA VAL A 182 -0.07 -4.72 16.59
C VAL A 182 -1.06 -3.62 16.96
N PRO A 183 -1.47 -2.74 16.05
CA PRO A 183 -2.37 -1.63 16.37
C PRO A 183 -3.69 -2.14 16.94
N GLU A 184 -4.19 -1.46 17.97
CA GLU A 184 -5.51 -1.72 18.53
C GLU A 184 -6.59 -0.95 17.77
N ALA A 185 -7.81 -1.49 17.78
CA ALA A 185 -8.94 -0.87 17.08
C ALA A 185 -9.22 0.57 17.56
N ALA A 186 -8.97 0.85 18.84
CA ALA A 186 -9.12 2.17 19.43
C ALA A 186 -8.11 3.19 18.88
N ASP A 187 -6.86 2.78 18.66
CA ASP A 187 -5.81 3.65 18.13
C ASP A 187 -6.08 4.02 16.69
N LEU A 188 -6.47 3.03 15.88
CA LEU A 188 -6.91 3.25 14.50
C LEU A 188 -8.11 4.20 14.46
N SER A 189 -9.15 3.94 15.27
CA SER A 189 -10.36 4.78 15.28
C SER A 189 -10.08 6.25 15.62
N ARG A 190 -9.08 6.53 16.46
CA ARG A 190 -8.67 7.90 16.80
C ARG A 190 -7.96 8.61 15.66
N LEU A 191 -7.16 7.89 14.89
CA LEU A 191 -6.27 8.46 13.88
C LEU A 191 -6.91 8.58 12.50
N VAL A 192 -7.83 7.67 12.16
CA VAL A 192 -8.41 7.60 10.81
C VAL A 192 -9.43 8.69 10.49
N GLY A 193 -9.90 9.44 11.49
CA GLY A 193 -10.73 10.63 11.29
C GLY A 193 -10.00 11.82 10.67
N ALA A 194 -8.68 11.71 10.43
CA ALA A 194 -7.86 12.76 9.85
C ALA A 194 -8.14 13.01 8.34
N TRP A 195 -8.73 12.05 7.63
CA TRP A 195 -9.00 12.17 6.18
C TRP A 195 -10.47 12.55 5.92
N PRO A 196 -10.75 13.79 5.46
CA PRO A 196 -12.13 14.31 5.38
C PRO A 196 -13.00 13.61 4.32
N HIS A 197 -12.40 12.97 3.32
CA HIS A 197 -13.11 12.30 2.23
C HIS A 197 -13.22 10.78 2.40
N LEU A 198 -12.62 10.20 3.45
CA LEU A 198 -12.56 8.76 3.63
C LEU A 198 -13.29 8.32 4.90
N GLU A 199 -14.40 7.58 4.75
CA GLU A 199 -15.04 6.88 5.87
C GLU A 199 -14.25 5.61 6.17
N VAL A 200 -13.61 5.53 7.34
CA VAL A 200 -12.85 4.34 7.75
C VAL A 200 -13.60 3.57 8.83
N ARG A 201 -13.77 2.26 8.62
CA ARG A 201 -14.27 1.31 9.62
C ARG A 201 -13.18 0.34 10.03
N VAL A 202 -13.14 -0.01 11.31
CA VAL A 202 -12.23 -1.04 11.83
C VAL A 202 -13.00 -2.34 12.07
N ASP A 203 -12.56 -3.42 11.45
CA ASP A 203 -13.06 -4.80 11.59
C ASP A 203 -12.01 -5.61 12.38
N ASP A 204 -12.10 -5.56 13.71
CA ASP A 204 -11.25 -6.35 14.59
C ASP A 204 -11.85 -7.73 14.81
N ARG A 205 -11.19 -8.76 14.26
CA ARG A 205 -11.58 -10.17 14.45
C ARG A 205 -10.64 -10.94 15.36
N ARG A 206 -9.70 -10.27 16.00
CA ARG A 206 -8.82 -10.89 17.00
C ARG A 206 -9.59 -11.15 18.30
N THR A 207 -10.62 -10.35 18.55
CA THR A 207 -11.44 -10.33 19.78
C THR A 207 -12.82 -10.95 19.58
N SER A 208 -13.05 -11.70 18.50
CA SER A 208 -14.30 -12.44 18.32
C SER A 208 -14.40 -13.55 19.36
N ASP A 209 -15.01 -13.24 20.51
CA ASP A 209 -15.88 -14.19 21.18
C ASP A 209 -16.99 -14.53 20.17
N ALA A 210 -16.85 -15.69 19.53
CA ALA A 210 -17.98 -16.27 18.83
C ALA A 210 -19.02 -16.67 19.90
N PRO A 211 -20.32 -16.40 19.70
CA PRO A 211 -21.33 -17.23 20.36
C PRO A 211 -21.22 -18.69 19.89
#